data_AF-A0A7S1SNA3-F1
#
_entry.id   AF-A0A7S1SNA3-F1
#
_cell.length_a   1.000
_cell.length_b   1.000
_cell.length_c   1.000
_cell.angle_alpha   90.00
_cell.angle_beta   90.00
_cell.angle_gamma   90.00
#
_symmetry.space_group_name_H-M   'P 1'
#
loop_
_entity.id
_entity.type
_entity.pdbx_description
1 polymer ?
#
loop_
_entity_poly.entity_id
_entity_poly.type
_entity_poly.pdbx_seq_one_letter_code
_entity_poly.pdbx_strand_id
1 'polypeptide(L)'
;VMGDKNSERMERIMARRKRIQERLADIRTGDDDENMQKEKKREEISKGKQQIIESNRRLLRLKAKSDADVTSVSVSGDDRENQRRIADEQRRQELRSKLLSEAESSARQNAAVAMRWADLFSIEVPQELHGEIEKQRASCSSIISSKDELIAEIKSELKSKDDEYVRILKKQAEDIDQMLHFMTQQFREMQRAFQEELEEIENAFLQERTELLAANKL
;
A
#
# COMPACT_ATOMS: atom_id res chain seq x y z
N VAL A 1 -31.27 15.20 5.54
CA VAL A 1 -31.07 13.72 5.47
C VAL A 1 -29.58 13.29 5.58
N MET A 2 -28.57 14.14 5.31
CA MET A 2 -27.15 13.77 5.46
C MET A 2 -26.57 13.84 6.90
N GLY A 3 -27.14 14.65 7.80
CA GLY A 3 -26.63 14.81 9.18
C GLY A 3 -26.87 13.58 10.08
N ASP A 4 -27.96 12.86 9.83
CA ASP A 4 -28.45 11.76 10.67
C ASP A 4 -27.53 10.52 10.61
N LYS A 5 -27.08 10.17 9.40
CA LYS A 5 -26.18 9.03 9.16
C LYS A 5 -24.79 9.21 9.80
N ASN A 6 -24.35 10.45 10.00
CA ASN A 6 -23.06 10.74 10.61
C ASN A 6 -23.12 10.61 12.14
N SER A 7 -24.26 10.98 12.74
CA SER A 7 -24.54 10.77 14.16
C SER A 7 -24.60 9.28 14.52
N GLU A 8 -25.34 8.48 13.74
CA GLU A 8 -25.42 7.02 13.92
C GLU A 8 -24.06 6.31 13.74
N ARG A 9 -23.17 6.87 12.90
CA ARG A 9 -21.81 6.36 12.72
C ARG A 9 -20.94 6.69 13.93
N MET A 10 -21.04 7.91 14.46
CA MET A 10 -20.32 8.33 15.67
C MET A 10 -20.76 7.53 16.89
N GLU A 11 -22.07 7.29 17.05
CA GLU A 11 -22.61 6.47 18.14
C GLU A 11 -22.10 5.02 18.07
N ARG A 12 -22.06 4.42 16.88
CA ARG A 12 -21.47 3.08 16.69
C ARG A 12 -19.99 3.03 17.04
N ILE A 13 -19.22 4.07 16.69
CA ILE A 13 -17.79 4.16 17.02
C ILE A 13 -17.60 4.32 18.53
N MET A 14 -18.40 5.16 19.20
CA MET A 14 -18.34 5.34 20.66
C MET A 14 -18.74 4.06 21.40
N ALA A 15 -19.82 3.38 20.98
CA ALA A 15 -20.24 2.10 21.56
C ALA A 15 -19.15 1.03 21.40
N ARG A 16 -18.45 0.99 20.25
CA ARG A 16 -17.32 0.08 20.04
C ARG A 16 -16.14 0.42 20.93
N ARG A 17 -15.78 1.70 21.07
CA ARG A 17 -14.70 2.16 21.96
C ARG A 17 -14.99 1.81 23.42
N LYS A 18 -16.24 1.98 23.87
CA LYS A 18 -16.66 1.62 25.23
C LYS A 18 -16.52 0.11 25.49
N ARG A 19 -16.98 -0.74 24.57
CA ARG A 19 -16.80 -2.20 24.68
C ARG A 19 -15.34 -2.64 24.69
N ILE A 20 -14.49 -1.95 23.91
CA ILE A 20 -13.05 -2.23 23.91
C ILE A 20 -12.42 -1.79 25.23
N GLN A 21 -12.80 -0.63 25.78
CA GLN A 21 -12.36 -0.17 27.10
C GLN A 21 -12.80 -1.10 28.22
N GLU A 22 -14.05 -1.56 28.22
CA GLU A 22 -14.57 -2.52 29.20
C GLU A 22 -13.82 -3.85 29.11
N ARG A 23 -13.60 -4.38 27.90
CA ARG A 23 -12.76 -5.60 27.72
C ARG A 23 -11.32 -5.40 28.18
N LEU A 24 -10.71 -4.25 27.91
CA LEU A 24 -9.35 -3.96 28.35
C LEU A 24 -9.28 -3.78 29.87
N ALA A 25 -10.31 -3.24 30.50
CA ALA A 25 -10.41 -3.11 31.94
C ALA A 25 -10.57 -4.49 32.62
N ASP A 26 -11.46 -5.34 32.09
CA ASP A 26 -11.68 -6.71 32.59
C ASP A 26 -10.43 -7.59 32.44
N ILE A 27 -9.70 -7.44 31.34
CA ILE A 27 -8.40 -8.11 31.15
C ILE A 27 -7.40 -7.61 32.19
N ARG A 28 -7.36 -6.30 32.47
CA ARG A 28 -6.40 -5.71 33.40
C ARG A 28 -6.68 -6.09 34.86
N THR A 29 -7.95 -6.15 35.29
CA THR A 29 -8.33 -6.63 36.63
C THR A 29 -8.12 -8.13 36.80
N GLY A 30 -8.34 -8.93 35.75
CA GLY A 30 -8.03 -10.36 35.77
C GLY A 30 -6.52 -10.65 35.82
N ASP A 31 -5.71 -9.85 35.13
CA ASP A 31 -4.25 -9.97 35.11
C ASP A 31 -3.63 -9.52 36.45
N ASP A 32 -4.16 -8.46 37.09
CA ASP A 32 -3.67 -7.97 38.39
C ASP A 32 -3.89 -8.98 39.54
N ASP A 33 -5.02 -9.70 39.55
CA ASP A 33 -5.36 -10.69 40.61
C ASP A 33 -4.59 -12.01 40.43
N GLU A 34 -4.34 -12.43 39.17
CA GLU A 34 -3.43 -13.54 38.87
C GLU A 34 -1.96 -13.21 39.16
N ASN A 35 -1.55 -11.96 38.95
CA ASN A 35 -0.18 -11.50 39.17
C ASN A 35 0.13 -11.41 40.68
N MET A 36 -0.82 -10.96 41.52
CA MET A 36 -0.69 -11.00 42.99
C MET A 36 -0.59 -12.43 43.56
N GLN A 37 -1.29 -13.41 42.97
CA GLN A 37 -1.19 -14.81 43.41
C GLN A 37 0.11 -15.47 42.92
N LYS A 38 0.65 -15.07 41.77
CA LYS A 38 1.96 -15.53 41.26
C LYS A 38 3.14 -14.94 42.04
N GLU A 39 3.04 -13.72 42.58
CA GLU A 39 4.09 -13.11 43.40
C GLU A 39 4.39 -13.88 44.70
N LYS A 40 3.38 -14.51 45.32
CA LYS A 40 3.55 -15.26 46.59
C LYS A 40 4.18 -16.66 46.45
N LYS A 41 4.40 -17.14 45.23
CA LYS A 41 5.00 -18.46 44.91
C LYS A 41 6.27 -18.35 44.04
N ARG A 42 7.00 -17.23 44.12
CA ARG A 42 8.34 -17.19 43.53
C ARG A 42 9.31 -17.90 44.47
N GLU A 43 9.53 -19.19 44.23
CA GLU A 43 10.85 -19.78 44.52
C GLU A 43 11.89 -18.80 43.97
N GLU A 44 12.88 -18.40 44.79
CA GLU A 44 13.91 -17.46 44.36
C GLU A 44 14.50 -17.96 43.04
N ILE A 45 14.16 -17.26 41.96
CA ILE A 45 14.57 -17.67 40.61
C ILE A 45 16.08 -17.59 40.61
N SER A 46 16.75 -18.74 40.44
CA SER A 46 18.20 -18.83 40.42
C SER A 46 18.80 -17.88 39.37
N LYS A 47 20.01 -17.37 39.63
CA LYS A 47 20.66 -16.36 38.76
C LYS A 47 20.74 -16.81 37.31
N GLY A 48 21.07 -18.08 37.05
CA GLY A 48 21.07 -18.64 35.70
C GLY A 48 19.67 -18.65 35.05
N LYS A 49 18.62 -18.94 35.81
CA LYS A 49 17.23 -18.87 35.30
C LYS A 49 16.79 -17.43 35.01
N GLN A 50 17.21 -16.45 35.83
CA GLN A 50 16.95 -15.03 35.56
C GLN A 50 17.66 -14.58 34.27
N GLN A 51 18.92 -14.98 34.09
CA GLN A 51 19.70 -14.67 32.89
C GLN A 51 19.05 -15.23 31.62
N ILE A 52 18.50 -16.46 31.65
CA ILE A 52 17.76 -17.03 30.50
C ILE A 52 16.55 -16.15 30.12
N ILE A 53 15.80 -15.66 31.10
CA ILE A 53 14.63 -14.82 30.86
C ILE A 53 15.04 -13.50 30.21
N GLU A 54 16.10 -12.86 30.72
CA GLU A 54 16.63 -11.62 30.17
C GLU A 54 17.16 -11.81 28.74
N SER A 55 17.90 -12.89 28.51
CA SER A 55 18.46 -13.26 27.21
C SER A 55 17.36 -13.45 26.16
N ASN A 56 16.32 -14.23 26.51
CA ASN A 56 15.15 -14.38 25.65
C ASN A 56 14.46 -13.04 25.35
N ARG A 57 14.35 -12.16 26.34
CA ARG A 57 13.73 -10.83 26.16
C ARG A 57 14.56 -9.93 25.23
N ARG A 58 15.89 -10.03 25.26
CA ARG A 58 16.78 -9.29 24.34
C ARG A 58 16.66 -9.82 22.92
N LEU A 59 16.72 -11.15 22.74
CA LEU A 59 16.54 -11.82 21.45
C LEU A 59 15.17 -11.52 20.81
N LEU A 60 14.09 -11.56 21.60
CA LEU A 60 12.75 -11.21 21.11
C LEU A 60 12.65 -9.74 20.66
N ARG A 61 13.32 -8.82 21.38
CA ARG A 61 13.37 -7.40 20.98
C ARG A 61 14.15 -7.21 19.68
N LEU A 62 15.27 -7.89 19.53
CA LEU A 62 16.05 -7.89 18.30
C LEU A 62 15.23 -8.42 17.13
N LYS A 63 14.52 -9.54 17.33
CA LYS A 63 13.62 -10.12 16.33
C LYS A 63 12.47 -9.17 15.95
N ALA A 64 11.85 -8.52 16.92
CA ALA A 64 10.75 -7.59 16.65
C ALA A 64 11.22 -6.38 15.83
N LYS A 65 12.42 -5.86 16.13
CA LYS A 65 13.04 -4.78 15.36
C LYS A 65 13.32 -5.23 13.92
N SER A 66 13.93 -6.41 13.76
CA SER A 66 14.23 -6.96 12.44
C SER A 66 12.97 -7.17 11.60
N ASP A 67 11.93 -7.75 12.19
CA ASP A 67 10.65 -7.96 11.50
C ASP A 67 10.04 -6.61 11.06
N ALA A 68 10.18 -5.55 11.86
CA ALA A 68 9.71 -4.22 11.53
C ALA A 68 10.44 -3.59 10.33
N ASP A 69 11.77 -3.75 10.24
CA ASP A 69 12.58 -3.21 9.13
C ASP A 69 12.16 -3.84 7.78
N VAL A 70 11.98 -5.16 7.74
CA VAL A 70 11.50 -5.87 6.54
C VAL A 70 10.06 -5.48 6.22
N THR A 71 9.19 -5.43 7.23
CA THR A 71 7.78 -5.05 7.05
C THR A 71 7.66 -3.61 6.52
N SER A 72 8.53 -2.70 6.94
CA SER A 72 8.52 -1.31 6.48
C SER A 72 8.70 -1.20 4.96
N VAL A 73 9.59 -2.00 4.36
CA VAL A 73 9.80 -2.03 2.91
C VAL A 73 8.52 -2.50 2.21
N SER A 74 7.94 -3.61 2.66
CA SER A 74 6.72 -4.17 2.08
C SER A 74 5.53 -3.20 2.17
N VAL A 75 5.31 -2.59 3.33
CA VAL A 75 4.23 -1.61 3.53
C VAL A 75 4.42 -0.38 2.64
N SER A 76 5.66 0.09 2.46
CA SER A 76 5.94 1.20 1.54
C SER A 76 5.65 0.80 0.09
N GLY A 77 5.99 -0.42 -0.31
CA GLY A 77 5.66 -0.97 -1.62
C GLY A 77 4.15 -1.04 -1.85
N ASP A 78 3.40 -1.54 -0.88
CA ASP A 78 1.93 -1.65 -0.94
C ASP A 78 1.25 -0.29 -1.02
N ASP A 79 1.73 0.72 -0.27
CA ASP A 79 1.19 2.07 -0.34
C ASP A 79 1.41 2.69 -1.74
N ARG A 80 2.62 2.54 -2.31
CA ARG A 80 2.91 3.00 -3.68
C ARG A 80 2.05 2.28 -4.72
N GLU A 81 1.87 0.97 -4.59
CA GLU A 81 0.99 0.17 -5.44
C GLU A 81 -0.47 0.68 -5.36
N ASN A 82 -0.95 0.94 -4.15
CA ASN A 82 -2.29 1.46 -3.92
C ASN A 82 -2.47 2.85 -4.54
N GLN A 83 -1.52 3.76 -4.34
CA GLN A 83 -1.53 5.09 -4.96
C GLN A 83 -1.54 4.99 -6.50
N ARG A 84 -0.74 4.08 -7.08
CA ARG A 84 -0.75 3.84 -8.52
C ARG A 84 -2.11 3.36 -9.01
N ARG A 85 -2.75 2.40 -8.31
CA ARG A 85 -4.08 1.91 -8.68
C ARG A 85 -5.12 3.02 -8.70
N ILE A 86 -5.07 3.93 -7.73
CA ILE A 86 -5.98 5.09 -7.67
C ILE A 86 -5.74 6.01 -8.88
N ALA A 87 -4.48 6.36 -9.16
CA ALA A 87 -4.13 7.21 -10.29
C ALA A 87 -4.46 6.56 -11.66
N ASP A 88 -4.30 5.25 -11.78
CA ASP A 88 -4.65 4.50 -12.99
C ASP A 88 -6.16 4.46 -13.23
N GLU A 89 -6.94 4.28 -12.16
CA GLU A 89 -8.39 4.30 -12.26
C GLU A 89 -8.90 5.70 -12.64
N GLN A 90 -8.32 6.76 -12.07
CA GLN A 90 -8.64 8.14 -12.46
C GLN A 90 -8.34 8.39 -13.95
N ARG A 91 -7.13 8.05 -14.40
CA ARG A 91 -6.73 8.20 -15.82
C ARG A 91 -7.66 7.40 -16.76
N ARG A 92 -8.02 6.17 -16.40
CA ARG A 92 -8.98 5.36 -17.18
C ARG A 92 -10.35 6.02 -17.27
N GLN A 93 -10.84 6.59 -16.17
CA GLN A 93 -12.13 7.28 -16.16
C GLN A 93 -12.11 8.53 -17.03
N GLU A 94 -11.04 9.32 -16.95
CA GLU A 94 -10.83 10.50 -17.80
C GLU A 94 -10.77 10.13 -19.28
N LEU A 95 -9.96 9.13 -19.63
CA LEU A 95 -9.87 8.62 -21.01
C LEU A 95 -11.23 8.12 -21.51
N ARG A 96 -11.95 7.35 -20.69
CA ARG A 96 -13.31 6.88 -21.04
C ARG A 96 -14.26 8.04 -21.29
N SER A 97 -14.21 9.09 -20.46
CA SER A 97 -15.04 10.28 -20.67
C SER A 97 -14.71 11.00 -21.97
N LYS A 98 -13.41 11.12 -22.32
CA LYS A 98 -12.98 11.72 -23.58
C LYS A 98 -13.46 10.90 -24.79
N LEU A 99 -13.30 9.59 -24.74
CA LEU A 99 -13.77 8.67 -25.78
C LEU A 99 -15.28 8.78 -26.01
N LEU A 100 -16.08 8.87 -24.94
CA LEU A 100 -17.53 9.04 -25.05
C LEU A 100 -17.88 10.40 -25.65
N SER A 101 -17.24 11.48 -25.19
CA SER A 101 -17.45 12.82 -25.74
C SER A 101 -17.11 12.90 -27.23
N GLU A 102 -16.00 12.30 -27.64
CA GLU A 102 -15.60 12.24 -29.06
C GLU A 102 -16.58 11.40 -29.88
N ALA A 103 -17.02 10.26 -29.37
CA ALA A 103 -17.99 9.41 -30.05
C ALA A 103 -19.33 10.14 -30.26
N GLU A 104 -19.83 10.85 -29.24
CA GLU A 104 -21.05 11.64 -29.35
C GLU A 104 -20.90 12.82 -30.32
N SER A 105 -19.81 13.57 -30.20
CA SER A 105 -19.51 14.71 -31.08
C SER A 105 -19.37 14.27 -32.54
N SER A 106 -18.54 13.24 -32.78
CA SER A 106 -18.31 12.70 -34.11
C SER A 106 -19.59 12.09 -34.72
N ALA A 107 -20.44 11.44 -33.92
CA ALA A 107 -21.73 10.94 -34.41
C ALA A 107 -22.66 12.08 -34.85
N ARG A 108 -22.76 13.17 -34.07
CA ARG A 108 -23.58 14.34 -34.43
C ARG A 108 -23.05 15.02 -35.69
N GLN A 109 -21.74 15.23 -35.78
CA GLN A 109 -21.10 15.85 -36.95
C GLN A 109 -21.24 14.97 -38.20
N ASN A 110 -21.04 13.66 -38.08
CA ASN A 110 -21.25 12.71 -39.18
C ASN A 110 -22.70 12.69 -39.66
N ALA A 111 -23.68 12.76 -38.75
CA ALA A 111 -25.10 12.83 -39.13
C ALA A 111 -25.41 14.12 -39.89
N ALA A 112 -24.89 15.27 -39.43
CA ALA A 112 -25.05 16.55 -40.12
C ALA A 112 -24.43 16.52 -41.54
N VAL A 113 -23.24 15.94 -41.66
CA VAL A 113 -22.60 15.68 -42.96
C VAL A 113 -23.50 14.76 -43.82
N ALA A 114 -23.97 13.64 -43.28
CA ALA A 114 -24.83 12.71 -44.01
C ALA A 114 -26.11 13.37 -44.56
N MET A 115 -26.77 14.23 -43.76
CA MET A 115 -27.99 14.92 -44.18
C MET A 115 -27.74 15.92 -45.32
N ARG A 116 -26.64 16.68 -45.27
CA ARG A 116 -26.30 17.68 -46.29
C ARG A 116 -26.03 17.08 -47.68
N TRP A 117 -25.66 15.79 -47.77
CA TRP A 117 -25.47 15.13 -49.06
C TRP A 117 -26.75 15.08 -49.90
N ALA A 118 -27.93 14.97 -49.28
CA ALA A 118 -29.19 15.00 -50.02
C ALA A 118 -29.47 16.39 -50.62
N ASP A 119 -29.19 17.45 -49.86
CA ASP A 119 -29.44 18.83 -50.29
C ASP A 119 -28.55 19.23 -51.48
N LEU A 120 -27.32 18.70 -51.55
CA LEU A 120 -26.37 18.95 -52.65
C LEU A 120 -26.93 18.55 -54.03
N PHE A 121 -27.80 17.54 -54.12
CA PHE A 121 -28.42 17.13 -55.39
C PHE A 121 -29.45 18.13 -55.92
N SER A 122 -29.91 19.06 -55.08
CA SER A 122 -30.88 20.09 -55.47
C SER A 122 -30.24 21.37 -56.02
N ILE A 123 -28.91 21.48 -56.01
CA ILE A 123 -28.19 22.68 -56.45
C ILE A 123 -27.87 22.57 -57.94
N GLU A 124 -28.53 23.41 -58.75
CA GLU A 124 -28.35 23.43 -60.21
C GLU A 124 -27.16 24.28 -60.66
N VAL A 125 -26.73 25.27 -59.87
CA VAL A 125 -25.64 26.19 -60.22
C VAL A 125 -24.28 25.56 -59.86
N PRO A 126 -23.40 25.28 -60.83
CA PRO A 126 -22.14 24.55 -60.57
C PRO A 126 -21.19 25.25 -59.59
N GLN A 127 -21.13 26.58 -59.60
CA GLN A 127 -20.30 27.36 -58.68
C GLN A 127 -20.79 27.25 -57.23
N GLU A 128 -22.11 27.28 -57.04
CA GLU A 128 -22.74 27.13 -55.71
C GLU A 128 -22.56 25.70 -55.19
N LEU A 129 -22.74 24.70 -56.06
CA LEU A 129 -22.49 23.29 -55.74
C LEU A 129 -21.05 23.07 -55.29
N HIS A 130 -20.08 23.62 -56.02
CA HIS A 130 -18.67 23.54 -55.63
C HIS A 130 -18.42 24.16 -54.24
N GLY A 131 -19.01 25.32 -53.95
CA GLY A 131 -18.92 25.95 -52.64
C GLY A 131 -19.46 25.09 -51.50
N GLU A 132 -20.61 24.43 -51.68
CA GLU A 132 -21.17 23.52 -50.67
C GLU A 132 -20.35 22.22 -50.53
N ILE A 133 -19.79 21.69 -51.61
CA ILE A 133 -18.88 20.53 -51.56
C ILE A 133 -17.62 20.87 -50.74
N GLU A 134 -17.03 22.05 -50.93
CA GLU A 134 -15.85 22.46 -50.15
C GLU A 134 -16.19 22.66 -48.67
N LYS A 135 -17.37 23.19 -48.33
CA LYS A 135 -17.83 23.24 -46.93
C LYS A 135 -17.99 21.84 -46.32
N GLN A 136 -18.52 20.90 -47.10
CA GLN A 136 -18.67 19.51 -46.68
C GLN A 136 -17.32 18.83 -46.47
N ARG A 137 -16.38 19.06 -47.39
CA ARG A 137 -14.99 18.59 -47.29
C ARG A 137 -14.29 19.13 -46.04
N ALA A 138 -14.45 20.43 -45.76
CA ALA A 138 -13.90 21.06 -44.55
C ALA A 138 -14.49 20.43 -43.28
N SER A 139 -15.80 20.13 -43.29
CA SER A 139 -16.48 19.46 -42.16
C SER A 139 -15.93 18.05 -41.93
N CYS A 140 -15.79 17.24 -43.00
CA CYS A 140 -15.16 15.92 -42.91
C CYS A 140 -13.70 16.00 -42.44
N SER A 141 -12.94 16.98 -42.92
CA SER A 141 -11.55 17.20 -42.49
C SER A 141 -11.45 17.53 -41.00
N SER A 142 -12.39 18.32 -40.47
CA SER A 142 -12.47 18.65 -39.05
C SER A 142 -12.73 17.40 -38.20
N ILE A 143 -13.66 16.54 -38.61
CA ILE A 143 -13.96 15.26 -37.93
C ILE A 143 -12.73 14.34 -37.90
N ILE A 144 -11.98 14.27 -39.00
CA ILE A 144 -10.76 13.46 -39.07
C ILE A 144 -9.68 14.04 -38.14
N SER A 145 -9.48 15.37 -38.16
CA SER A 145 -8.51 16.03 -37.27
C SER A 145 -8.78 15.76 -35.80
N SER A 146 -10.05 15.85 -35.37
CA SER A 146 -10.46 15.55 -33.99
C SER A 146 -10.09 14.12 -33.56
N LYS A 147 -10.29 13.15 -34.47
CA LYS A 147 -9.91 11.75 -34.23
C LYS A 147 -8.41 11.56 -34.19
N ASP A 148 -7.67 12.21 -35.09
CA ASP A 148 -6.21 12.13 -35.13
C ASP A 148 -5.57 12.73 -33.88
N GLU A 149 -6.11 13.82 -33.36
CA GLU A 149 -5.70 14.44 -32.09
C GLU A 149 -5.91 13.47 -30.91
N LEU A 150 -7.10 12.86 -30.82
CA LEU A 150 -7.39 11.85 -29.79
C LEU A 150 -6.47 10.62 -29.91
N ILE A 151 -6.20 10.15 -31.14
CA ILE A 151 -5.27 9.05 -31.38
C ILE A 151 -3.86 9.41 -30.92
N ALA A 152 -3.40 10.64 -31.18
CA ALA A 152 -2.10 11.11 -30.75
C ALA A 152 -2.00 11.16 -29.21
N GLU A 153 -3.05 11.63 -28.54
CA GLU A 153 -3.14 11.63 -27.08
C GLU A 153 -3.03 10.21 -26.50
N ILE A 154 -3.82 9.26 -27.02
CA ILE A 154 -3.80 7.86 -26.58
C ILE A 154 -2.41 7.22 -26.81
N LYS A 155 -1.77 7.49 -27.94
CA LYS A 155 -0.41 7.01 -28.21
C LYS A 155 0.61 7.59 -27.23
N SER A 156 0.47 8.86 -26.87
CA SER A 156 1.32 9.50 -25.86
C SER A 156 1.10 8.88 -24.47
N GLU A 157 -0.15 8.58 -24.11
CA GLU A 157 -0.47 7.91 -22.86
C GLU A 157 0.13 6.49 -22.80
N LEU A 158 0.03 5.72 -23.88
CA LEU A 158 0.65 4.39 -23.99
C LEU A 158 2.17 4.46 -23.78
N LYS A 159 2.84 5.42 -24.44
CA LYS A 159 4.29 5.61 -24.25
C LYS A 159 4.63 5.98 -22.80
N SER A 160 3.86 6.88 -22.19
CA SER A 160 4.02 7.26 -20.78
C SER A 160 3.86 6.06 -19.85
N LYS A 161 2.95 5.13 -20.19
CA LYS A 161 2.74 3.88 -19.46
C LYS A 161 3.91 2.91 -19.58
N ASP A 162 4.51 2.79 -20.75
CA ASP A 162 5.73 2.00 -20.93
C ASP A 162 6.89 2.56 -20.09
N ASP A 163 7.07 3.89 -20.09
CA ASP A 163 8.09 4.58 -19.28
C ASP A 163 7.81 4.43 -17.77
N GLU A 164 6.55 4.48 -17.35
CA GLU A 164 6.11 4.22 -15.97
C GLU A 164 6.40 2.76 -15.57
N TYR A 165 6.12 1.79 -16.44
CA TYR A 165 6.37 0.37 -16.19
C TYR A 165 7.87 0.08 -15.96
N VAL A 166 8.75 0.62 -16.79
CA VAL A 166 10.20 0.48 -16.61
C VAL A 166 10.66 1.07 -15.28
N ARG A 167 10.12 2.23 -14.88
CA ARG A 167 10.43 2.85 -13.57
C ARG A 167 9.96 1.98 -12.41
N ILE A 168 8.78 1.39 -12.51
CA ILE A 168 8.25 0.47 -11.48
C ILE A 168 9.13 -0.76 -11.35
N LEU A 169 9.53 -1.38 -12.45
CA LEU A 169 10.42 -2.55 -12.41
C LEU A 169 11.75 -2.24 -11.72
N LYS A 170 12.36 -1.10 -12.05
CA LYS A 170 13.59 -0.64 -11.37
C LYS A 170 13.34 -0.46 -9.87
N LYS A 171 12.23 0.16 -9.50
CA LYS A 171 11.93 0.41 -8.10
C LYS A 171 11.67 -0.88 -7.31
N GLN A 172 10.96 -1.83 -7.91
CA GLN A 172 10.74 -3.14 -7.33
C GLN A 172 12.04 -3.91 -7.14
N ALA A 173 12.98 -3.84 -8.10
CA ALA A 173 14.30 -4.43 -7.94
C ALA A 173 15.06 -3.82 -6.75
N GLU A 174 15.06 -2.49 -6.62
CA GLU A 174 15.66 -1.80 -5.47
C GLU A 174 15.03 -2.21 -4.13
N ASP A 175 13.69 -2.29 -4.07
CA ASP A 175 12.97 -2.67 -2.85
C ASP A 175 13.28 -4.14 -2.48
N ILE A 176 13.42 -5.06 -3.45
CA ILE A 176 13.85 -6.45 -3.24
C ILE A 176 15.29 -6.50 -2.71
N ASP A 177 16.21 -5.76 -3.33
CA ASP A 177 17.62 -5.70 -2.90
C ASP A 177 17.73 -5.17 -1.46
N GLN A 178 16.93 -4.17 -1.12
CA GLN A 178 16.87 -3.62 0.23
C GLN A 178 16.32 -4.66 1.24
N MET A 179 15.28 -5.39 0.87
CA MET A 179 14.73 -6.46 1.71
C MET A 179 15.77 -7.57 1.94
N LEU A 180 16.47 -8.00 0.89
CA LEU A 180 17.54 -8.99 0.99
C LEU A 180 18.69 -8.50 1.87
N HIS A 181 19.05 -7.22 1.76
CA HIS A 181 20.05 -6.60 2.61
C HIS A 181 19.66 -6.66 4.09
N PHE A 182 18.43 -6.23 4.42
CA PHE A 182 17.92 -6.31 5.79
C PHE A 182 17.88 -7.76 6.28
N MET A 183 17.32 -8.71 5.53
CA MET A 183 17.28 -10.11 5.95
C MET A 183 18.68 -10.69 6.19
N THR A 184 19.66 -10.36 5.35
CA THR A 184 21.05 -10.82 5.51
C THR A 184 21.70 -10.22 6.75
N GLN A 185 21.49 -8.92 7.00
CA GLN A 185 21.99 -8.24 8.19
C GLN A 185 21.36 -8.83 9.45
N GLN A 186 20.04 -9.03 9.45
CA GLN A 186 19.29 -9.62 10.55
C GLN A 186 19.76 -11.02 10.90
N PHE A 187 20.03 -11.85 9.89
CA PHE A 187 20.57 -13.19 10.13
C PHE A 187 21.91 -13.14 10.86
N ARG A 188 22.82 -12.25 10.44
CA ARG A 188 24.14 -12.09 11.06
C ARG A 188 24.04 -11.52 12.48
N GLU A 189 23.20 -10.51 12.69
CA GLU A 189 22.97 -9.89 13.99
C GLU A 189 22.34 -10.89 14.96
N MET A 190 21.34 -11.64 14.51
CA MET A 190 20.68 -12.67 15.30
C MET A 190 21.64 -13.79 15.69
N GLN A 191 22.48 -14.26 14.75
CA GLN A 191 23.49 -15.27 15.03
C GLN A 191 24.48 -14.80 16.09
N ARG A 192 24.95 -13.55 15.99
CA ARG A 192 25.86 -12.96 16.98
C ARG A 192 25.18 -12.84 18.34
N ALA A 193 23.95 -12.30 18.37
CA ALA A 193 23.19 -12.18 19.61
C ALA A 193 22.97 -13.55 20.27
N PHE A 194 22.57 -14.58 19.53
CA PHE A 194 22.45 -15.93 20.11
C PHE A 194 23.76 -16.43 20.74
N GLN A 195 24.90 -16.17 20.11
CA GLN A 195 26.20 -16.55 20.66
C GLN A 195 26.50 -15.78 21.97
N GLU A 196 26.36 -14.45 21.95
CA GLU A 196 26.58 -13.60 23.14
C GLU A 196 25.66 -13.99 24.30
N GLU A 197 24.39 -14.24 24.01
CA GLU A 197 23.39 -14.62 25.02
C GLU A 197 23.66 -16.02 25.60
N LEU A 198 24.15 -16.97 24.79
CA LEU A 198 24.58 -18.28 25.30
C LEU A 198 25.79 -18.16 26.22
N GLU A 199 26.78 -17.34 25.85
CA GLU A 199 27.97 -17.06 26.67
C GLU A 199 27.57 -16.39 28.00
N GLU A 200 26.65 -15.42 27.99
CA GLU A 200 26.14 -14.78 29.21
C GLU A 200 25.39 -15.77 30.11
N ILE A 201 24.56 -16.64 29.53
CA ILE A 201 23.85 -17.70 30.27
C ILE A 201 24.86 -18.65 30.93
N GLU A 202 25.87 -19.13 30.19
CA GLU A 202 26.90 -20.01 30.73
C GLU A 202 27.65 -19.35 31.88
N ASN A 203 28.07 -18.09 31.71
CA ASN A 203 28.75 -17.32 32.74
C ASN A 203 27.89 -17.15 34.01
N ALA A 204 26.59 -16.90 33.88
CA ALA A 204 25.68 -16.80 35.01
C ALA A 204 25.55 -18.13 35.78
N PHE A 205 25.45 -19.26 35.07
CA PHE A 205 25.42 -20.59 35.72
C PHE A 205 26.75 -20.96 36.37
N LEU A 206 27.88 -20.61 35.76
CA LEU A 206 29.20 -20.83 36.35
C LEU A 206 29.38 -20.01 37.64
N GLN A 207 28.97 -18.74 37.63
CA GLN A 207 28.99 -17.89 38.81
C GLN A 207 28.11 -18.47 39.93
N GLU A 208 26.87 -18.83 39.61
CA GLU A 208 25.96 -19.46 40.56
C GLU A 208 26.56 -20.75 41.17
N ARG A 209 27.16 -21.61 40.34
CA ARG A 209 27.86 -22.80 40.81
C ARG A 209 29.02 -22.46 41.74
N THR A 210 29.85 -21.45 41.41
CA THR A 210 30.97 -21.05 42.26
C THR A 210 30.51 -20.50 43.60
N GLU A 211 29.43 -19.72 43.63
CA GLU A 211 28.81 -19.19 44.85
C GLU A 211 28.26 -20.32 45.73
N LEU A 212 27.55 -21.29 45.13
CA LEU A 212 27.03 -22.47 45.85
C LEU A 212 28.15 -23.34 46.44
N LEU A 213 29.26 -23.52 45.71
CA LEU A 213 30.43 -24.26 46.19
C LEU A 213 31.17 -23.51 47.31
N ALA A 214 31.23 -22.18 47.25
CA ALA A 214 31.81 -21.35 48.30
C ALA A 214 30.95 -21.39 49.58
N ALA A 215 29.63 -21.31 49.44
CA ALA A 215 28.68 -21.38 50.55
C ALA A 215 28.71 -22.74 51.28
N ASN A 216 28.97 -23.84 50.57
CA ASN A 216 29.08 -25.19 51.16
C ASN A 216 30.46 -25.53 51.74
N LYS A 217 31.47 -24.65 51.62
CA LYS A 217 32.82 -24.84 52.19
C LYS A 217 33.00 -24.20 53.57
N LEU A 218 31.98 -23.50 54.08
CA LEU A 218 31.86 -22.98 55.46
C LEU A 218 31.04 -23.95 56.31
#